data_AF-A0A9N9UAS2-F1
#
_entry.id   AF-A0A9N9UAS2-F1
#
_cell.length_a   1.000
_cell.length_b   1.000
_cell.length_c   1.000
_cell.angle_alpha   90.00
_cell.angle_beta   90.00
_cell.angle_gamma   90.00
#
_symmetry.space_group_name_H-M   'P 1'
#
loop_
_entity.id
_entity.type
_entity.pdbx_description
1 polymer ?
#
loop_
_entity_poly.entity_id
_entity_poly.type
_entity_poly.pdbx_seq_one_letter_code
_entity_poly.pdbx_strand_id
1 'polypeptide(L)'
;MMAPALQVVSVLASMASLTLAASGSGHSTRYWDCCKPSCAWSGKASVSSPVRTCDANNSPLSDVDAKSACDGGAAYTCSNNAPWAVNDNLSYGFAATAINGGSESSWCCACYKLTFTSGPAAGKVMVVQSTNTGYDLSNNHFDILMPGGGVGAFDGCSKQYGSIPGERYGGVTSRDQCDQMPSALKQGCYWRWDWFKGSDNPDFNFEQVKCPSELTSITGCTRSDDGQFPSA
;
A
#
# COMPACT_ATOMS: atom_id res chain seq x y z
N MET A 1 54.01 42.02 21.38
CA MET A 1 53.86 41.41 20.03
C MET A 1 52.85 40.29 20.17
N MET A 2 51.61 40.52 19.75
CA MET A 2 50.52 39.53 19.82
C MET A 2 50.53 38.70 18.53
N ALA A 3 50.61 37.38 18.65
CA ALA A 3 50.54 36.45 17.51
C ALA A 3 49.08 36.24 17.09
N PRO A 4 48.77 36.11 15.78
CA PRO A 4 47.41 35.91 15.31
C PRO A 4 47.00 34.45 15.47
N ALA A 5 45.80 34.21 16.00
CA ALA A 5 45.20 32.88 16.09
C ALA A 5 44.68 32.46 14.71
N LEU A 6 45.15 31.31 14.22
CA LEU A 6 44.72 30.71 12.96
C LEU A 6 43.38 29.99 13.19
N GLN A 7 42.28 30.54 12.68
CA GLN A 7 40.97 29.88 12.71
C GLN A 7 40.90 28.82 11.59
N VAL A 8 40.89 27.55 11.99
CA VAL A 8 40.62 26.42 11.09
C VAL A 8 39.11 26.38 10.83
N VAL A 9 38.70 26.74 9.63
CA VAL A 9 37.31 26.61 9.17
C VAL A 9 37.12 25.17 8.68
N SER A 10 36.46 24.34 9.50
CA SER A 10 36.07 22.98 9.14
C SER A 10 34.88 23.03 8.18
N VAL A 11 35.12 22.80 6.89
CA VAL A 11 34.04 22.62 5.90
C VAL A 11 33.50 21.19 6.04
N LEU A 12 32.40 21.02 6.76
CA LEU A 12 31.61 19.78 6.78
C LEU A 12 30.92 19.63 5.41
N ALA A 13 31.55 18.89 4.49
CA ALA A 13 30.90 18.45 3.27
C ALA A 13 29.73 17.51 3.66
N SER A 14 28.51 17.97 3.47
CA SER A 14 27.29 17.17 3.64
C SER A 14 27.26 16.16 2.50
N MET A 15 27.69 14.91 2.77
CA MET A 15 27.43 13.81 1.85
C MET A 15 25.92 13.57 1.86
N ALA A 16 25.22 14.08 0.85
CA ALA A 16 23.86 13.64 0.56
C ALA A 16 23.95 12.17 0.17
N SER A 17 23.58 11.27 1.08
CA SER A 17 23.37 9.86 0.76
C SER A 17 22.31 9.79 -0.32
N LEU A 18 22.71 9.47 -1.55
CA LEU A 18 21.80 9.14 -2.64
C LEU A 18 21.10 7.85 -2.24
N THR A 19 19.88 7.94 -1.72
CA THR A 19 19.02 6.77 -1.59
C THR A 19 18.63 6.34 -3.00
N LEU A 20 19.08 5.15 -3.41
CA LEU A 20 18.64 4.57 -4.66
C LEU A 20 17.14 4.23 -4.52
N ALA A 21 16.31 4.95 -5.28
CA ALA A 21 14.90 4.63 -5.43
C ALA A 21 14.74 3.20 -5.98
N ALA A 22 13.99 2.35 -5.28
CA ALA A 22 13.67 1.03 -5.80
C ALA A 22 12.87 1.17 -7.10
N SER A 23 13.25 0.42 -8.13
CA SER A 23 12.56 0.42 -9.42
C SER A 23 12.79 -0.90 -10.14
N GLY A 24 11.97 -1.16 -11.16
CA GLY A 24 12.11 -2.33 -12.01
C GLY A 24 10.78 -2.77 -12.61
N SER A 25 10.76 -4.00 -13.12
CA SER A 25 9.52 -4.68 -13.51
C SER A 25 9.00 -5.53 -12.36
N GLY A 26 7.68 -5.70 -12.31
CA GLY A 26 6.98 -6.47 -11.30
C GLY A 26 5.70 -7.09 -11.85
N HIS A 27 5.11 -7.95 -11.03
CA HIS A 27 3.87 -8.66 -11.31
C HIS A 27 2.84 -8.29 -10.23
N SER A 28 1.56 -8.23 -10.61
CA SER A 28 0.50 -7.93 -9.66
C SER A 28 -0.39 -9.13 -9.36
N THR A 29 -0.97 -9.10 -8.17
CA THR A 29 -2.22 -9.81 -7.87
C THR A 29 -3.23 -8.83 -7.29
N ARG A 30 -4.33 -9.36 -6.74
CA ARG A 30 -5.40 -8.60 -6.11
C ARG A 30 -5.84 -9.31 -4.84
N TYR A 31 -6.12 -8.55 -3.79
CA TYR A 31 -6.66 -9.11 -2.55
C TYR A 31 -7.48 -8.12 -1.74
N TRP A 32 -8.29 -8.64 -0.82
CA TRP A 32 -8.86 -7.94 0.32
C TRP A 32 -9.26 -8.96 1.38
N ASP A 33 -8.43 -9.13 2.39
CA ASP A 33 -8.60 -10.14 3.46
C ASP A 33 -9.17 -9.56 4.77
N CYS A 34 -9.33 -8.23 4.81
CA CYS A 34 -9.73 -7.44 5.98
C CYS A 34 -8.74 -7.49 7.17
N CYS A 35 -7.61 -8.18 7.06
CA CYS A 35 -6.64 -8.34 8.13
C CYS A 35 -5.99 -7.00 8.50
N LYS A 36 -5.45 -6.88 9.72
CA LYS A 36 -4.54 -5.78 10.05
C LYS A 36 -3.31 -5.84 9.10
N PRO A 37 -3.00 -4.76 8.38
CA PRO A 37 -1.82 -4.71 7.51
C PRO A 37 -0.52 -4.84 8.31
N SER A 38 0.53 -5.46 7.75
CA SER A 38 1.79 -5.67 8.46
C SER A 38 2.51 -4.37 8.82
N CYS A 39 2.42 -3.33 8.00
CA CYS A 39 3.01 -2.01 8.29
C CYS A 39 2.21 -1.20 9.33
N ALA A 40 1.11 -1.75 9.86
CA ALA A 40 0.40 -1.20 11.00
C ALA A 40 1.00 -1.58 12.36
N TRP A 41 2.03 -2.43 12.38
CA TRP A 41 2.77 -2.73 13.61
C TRP A 41 3.87 -1.69 13.87
N SER A 42 3.99 -1.30 15.13
CA SER A 42 5.09 -0.45 15.60
C SER A 42 6.46 -1.09 15.28
N GLY A 43 7.43 -0.26 14.92
CA GLY A 43 8.82 -0.70 14.70
C GLY A 43 9.11 -1.40 13.38
N LYS A 44 8.15 -1.51 12.46
CA LYS A 44 8.36 -2.11 11.13
C LYS A 44 9.25 -1.29 10.20
N ALA A 45 9.17 0.04 10.29
CA ALA A 45 9.98 0.98 9.53
C ALA A 45 10.10 2.32 10.28
N SER A 46 10.99 3.20 9.81
CA SER A 46 11.12 4.57 10.32
C SER A 46 10.03 5.45 9.69
N VAL A 47 8.93 5.66 10.41
CA VAL A 47 7.73 6.35 9.93
C VAL A 47 7.16 7.30 10.99
N SER A 48 6.32 8.25 10.57
CA SER A 48 5.59 9.18 11.45
C SER A 48 4.66 8.47 12.43
N SER A 49 3.97 7.43 11.97
CA SER A 49 3.09 6.54 12.71
C SER A 49 2.90 5.27 11.86
N PRO A 50 2.67 4.09 12.44
CA PRO A 50 2.28 2.91 11.66
C PRO A 50 1.00 3.16 10.85
N VAL A 51 0.73 2.30 9.86
CA VAL A 51 -0.52 2.35 9.09
C VAL A 51 -1.71 2.25 10.05
N ARG A 52 -2.63 3.22 9.95
CA ARG A 52 -3.89 3.23 10.71
C ARG A 52 -4.72 1.97 10.44
N THR A 53 -5.21 1.38 11.52
CA THR A 53 -6.19 0.28 11.50
C THR A 53 -7.55 0.77 11.95
N CYS A 54 -8.57 -0.02 11.66
CA CYS A 54 -9.93 0.26 12.06
C CYS A 54 -10.54 -0.91 12.83
N ASP A 55 -11.59 -0.63 13.60
CA ASP A 55 -12.46 -1.64 14.18
C ASP A 55 -13.38 -2.26 13.10
N ALA A 56 -14.25 -3.18 13.53
CA ALA A 56 -15.16 -3.86 12.62
C ALA A 56 -16.14 -2.91 11.89
N ASN A 57 -16.40 -1.73 12.46
CA ASN A 57 -17.30 -0.71 11.92
C ASN A 57 -16.58 0.36 11.09
N ASN A 58 -15.31 0.14 10.73
CA ASN A 58 -14.47 1.10 10.01
C ASN A 58 -14.14 2.38 10.79
N SER A 59 -14.20 2.34 12.13
CA SER A 59 -13.74 3.45 12.96
C SER A 59 -12.25 3.31 13.27
N PRO A 60 -11.41 4.36 13.09
CA PRO A 60 -9.99 4.30 13.40
C PRO A 60 -9.71 3.86 14.84
N LEU A 61 -8.76 2.94 15.01
CA LEU A 61 -8.27 2.53 16.33
C LEU A 61 -7.11 3.45 16.77
N SER A 62 -7.15 3.87 18.03
CA SER A 62 -6.03 4.60 18.64
C SER A 62 -4.91 3.67 19.11
N ASP A 63 -5.23 2.43 19.44
CA ASP A 63 -4.26 1.39 19.80
C ASP A 63 -3.63 0.80 18.54
N VAL A 64 -2.42 1.27 18.22
CA VAL A 64 -1.65 0.82 17.05
C VAL A 64 -1.20 -0.64 17.19
N ASP A 65 -1.10 -1.17 18.41
CA ASP A 65 -0.64 -2.54 18.68
C ASP A 65 -1.82 -3.50 18.94
N ALA A 66 -3.06 -3.03 18.74
CA ALA A 66 -4.25 -3.86 18.73
C ALA A 66 -4.06 -5.07 17.81
N LYS A 67 -4.40 -6.26 18.33
CA LYS A 67 -4.19 -7.54 17.64
C LYS A 67 -5.04 -7.60 16.36
N SER A 68 -4.48 -8.21 15.31
CA SER A 68 -5.20 -8.44 14.05
C SER A 68 -6.43 -9.31 14.25
N ALA A 69 -7.55 -8.99 13.60
CA ALA A 69 -8.72 -9.86 13.57
C ALA A 69 -8.45 -11.24 12.96
N CYS A 70 -7.49 -11.32 12.03
CA CYS A 70 -7.03 -12.59 11.45
C CYS A 70 -6.23 -13.45 12.44
N ASP A 71 -5.85 -12.88 13.58
CA ASP A 71 -5.26 -13.58 14.72
C ASP A 71 -6.11 -13.40 16.00
N GLY A 72 -7.43 -13.28 15.84
CA GLY A 72 -8.38 -13.25 16.97
C GLY A 72 -8.45 -11.93 17.75
N GLY A 73 -7.89 -10.85 17.21
CA GLY A 73 -8.02 -9.49 17.75
C GLY A 73 -9.18 -8.69 17.13
N ALA A 74 -9.08 -7.36 17.22
CA ALA A 74 -10.12 -6.41 16.81
C ALA A 74 -9.67 -5.41 15.75
N ALA A 75 -8.42 -5.49 15.28
CA ALA A 75 -7.87 -4.59 14.27
C ALA A 75 -8.04 -5.16 12.85
N TYR A 76 -8.61 -4.35 11.97
CA TYR A 76 -8.86 -4.62 10.55
C TYR A 76 -8.17 -3.59 9.66
N THR A 77 -8.05 -3.90 8.38
CA THR A 77 -7.79 -2.89 7.34
C THR A 77 -8.97 -1.91 7.28
N CYS A 78 -8.68 -0.60 7.27
CA CYS A 78 -9.72 0.42 7.09
C CYS A 78 -10.28 0.40 5.67
N SER A 79 -11.60 0.52 5.50
CA SER A 79 -12.25 0.55 4.17
C SER A 79 -11.78 1.70 3.27
N ASN A 80 -11.32 2.81 3.82
CA ASN A 80 -10.74 3.91 3.04
C ASN A 80 -9.34 3.60 2.47
N ASN A 81 -8.77 2.42 2.77
CA ASN A 81 -7.63 1.88 2.03
C ASN A 81 -8.06 1.20 0.71
N ALA A 82 -9.30 1.38 0.27
CA ALA A 82 -9.74 1.00 -1.07
C ALA A 82 -9.13 1.93 -2.15
N PRO A 83 -8.88 1.42 -3.37
CA PRO A 83 -8.32 2.20 -4.46
C PRO A 83 -9.39 3.11 -5.10
N TRP A 84 -8.93 4.19 -5.74
CA TRP A 84 -9.81 5.11 -6.45
C TRP A 84 -9.14 5.73 -7.68
N ALA A 85 -9.96 6.15 -8.64
CA ALA A 85 -9.51 6.89 -9.82
C ALA A 85 -9.37 8.37 -9.51
N VAL A 86 -8.22 8.96 -9.87
CA VAL A 86 -8.01 10.41 -9.90
C VAL A 86 -8.54 10.96 -11.22
N ASN A 87 -8.26 10.25 -12.31
CA ASN A 87 -8.80 10.47 -13.65
C ASN A 87 -8.70 9.17 -14.46
N ASP A 88 -9.02 9.20 -15.75
CA ASP A 88 -9.03 8.00 -16.60
C ASP A 88 -7.68 7.29 -16.69
N ASN A 89 -6.55 7.98 -16.48
CA ASN A 89 -5.20 7.42 -16.63
C ASN A 89 -4.43 7.29 -15.31
N LEU A 90 -4.93 7.86 -14.22
CA LEU A 90 -4.29 7.84 -12.90
C LEU A 90 -5.24 7.32 -11.83
N SER A 91 -4.77 6.34 -11.05
CA SER A 91 -5.39 5.90 -9.80
C SER A 91 -4.44 5.97 -8.62
N TYR A 92 -5.01 6.07 -7.43
CA TYR A 92 -4.30 5.90 -6.17
C TYR A 92 -4.85 4.69 -5.42
N GLY A 93 -4.00 4.09 -4.58
CA GLY A 93 -4.42 2.98 -3.73
C GLY A 93 -3.29 2.43 -2.88
N PHE A 94 -3.42 1.17 -2.53
CA PHE A 94 -2.56 0.51 -1.55
C PHE A 94 -2.22 -0.90 -2.02
N ALA A 95 -1.12 -1.44 -1.53
CA ALA A 95 -0.70 -2.80 -1.88
C ALA A 95 0.02 -3.48 -0.72
N ALA A 96 0.01 -4.82 -0.74
CA ALA A 96 1.06 -5.59 -0.10
C ALA A 96 2.23 -5.73 -1.07
N THR A 97 3.47 -5.57 -0.59
CA THR A 97 4.65 -5.60 -1.47
C THR A 97 5.73 -6.53 -0.96
N ALA A 98 6.44 -7.16 -1.91
CA ALA A 98 7.74 -7.78 -1.70
C ALA A 98 8.68 -7.36 -2.83
N ILE A 99 9.65 -6.51 -2.49
CA ILE A 99 10.56 -5.87 -3.46
C ILE A 99 11.95 -6.48 -3.31
N ASN A 100 12.56 -6.84 -4.43
CA ASN A 100 13.87 -7.47 -4.46
C ASN A 100 14.94 -6.60 -3.80
N GLY A 101 15.76 -7.22 -2.95
CA GLY A 101 16.79 -6.52 -2.18
C GLY A 101 16.27 -5.65 -1.04
N GLY A 102 14.97 -5.63 -0.80
CA GLY A 102 14.32 -4.89 0.28
C GLY A 102 13.88 -5.77 1.46
N SER A 103 13.28 -5.11 2.45
CA SER A 103 12.54 -5.71 3.56
C SER A 103 11.39 -4.80 3.97
N GLU A 104 10.57 -5.21 4.94
CA GLU A 104 9.53 -4.33 5.50
C GLU A 104 10.07 -2.98 5.94
N SER A 105 11.30 -2.92 6.46
CA SER A 105 11.92 -1.65 6.86
C SER A 105 12.16 -0.69 5.70
N SER A 106 12.36 -1.20 4.48
CA SER A 106 12.58 -0.37 3.29
C SER A 106 11.30 -0.01 2.54
N TRP A 107 10.28 -0.88 2.53
CA TRP A 107 9.06 -0.63 1.74
C TRP A 107 7.84 -0.24 2.58
N CYS A 108 7.79 -0.48 3.89
CA CYS A 108 6.62 -0.09 4.66
C CYS A 108 6.41 1.42 4.56
N CYS A 109 5.20 1.77 4.14
CA CYS A 109 4.70 3.12 3.87
C CYS A 109 5.40 3.87 2.74
N ALA A 110 6.28 3.22 1.97
CA ALA A 110 6.83 3.79 0.75
C ALA A 110 5.75 3.81 -0.34
N CYS A 111 5.86 4.77 -1.27
CA CYS A 111 4.99 4.85 -2.43
C CYS A 111 5.71 4.47 -3.71
N TYR A 112 4.95 3.86 -4.62
CA TYR A 112 5.46 3.38 -5.89
C TYR A 112 4.50 3.78 -7.00
N LYS A 113 5.04 4.39 -8.05
CA LYS A 113 4.32 4.67 -9.29
C LYS A 113 4.43 3.44 -10.19
N LEU A 114 3.32 2.76 -10.38
CA LEU A 114 3.18 1.60 -11.26
C LEU A 114 2.68 2.06 -12.62
N THR A 115 3.35 1.65 -13.69
CA THR A 115 2.86 1.80 -15.06
C THR A 115 2.57 0.42 -15.61
N PHE A 116 1.30 0.09 -15.79
CA PHE A 116 0.89 -1.24 -16.25
C PHE A 116 1.38 -1.50 -17.67
N THR A 117 1.90 -2.70 -17.91
CA THR A 117 2.50 -3.12 -19.20
C THR A 117 1.69 -4.21 -19.90
N SER A 118 0.73 -4.84 -19.22
CA SER A 118 -0.15 -5.85 -19.79
C SER A 118 -1.61 -5.71 -19.32
N GLY A 119 -2.50 -6.48 -19.96
CA GLY A 119 -3.93 -6.49 -19.66
C GLY A 119 -4.69 -5.21 -20.07
N PRO A 120 -6.01 -5.14 -19.80
CA PRO A 120 -6.86 -3.99 -20.13
C PRO A 120 -6.44 -2.65 -19.50
N ALA A 121 -5.66 -2.67 -18.42
CA ALA A 121 -5.11 -1.48 -17.77
C ALA A 121 -3.76 -1.01 -18.35
N ALA A 122 -3.19 -1.70 -19.35
CA ALA A 122 -1.90 -1.35 -19.93
C ALA A 122 -1.83 0.14 -20.33
N GLY A 123 -0.73 0.79 -19.97
CA GLY A 123 -0.49 2.23 -20.17
C GLY A 123 -1.08 3.14 -19.08
N LYS A 124 -1.98 2.64 -18.22
CA LYS A 124 -2.45 3.41 -17.05
C LYS A 124 -1.41 3.44 -15.95
N VAL A 125 -1.49 4.49 -15.13
CA VAL A 125 -0.61 4.70 -13.98
C VAL A 125 -1.40 4.53 -12.68
N MET A 126 -0.84 3.79 -11.73
CA MET A 126 -1.36 3.70 -10.37
C MET A 126 -0.24 4.04 -9.38
N VAL A 127 -0.47 4.98 -8.46
CA VAL A 127 0.46 5.21 -7.34
C VAL A 127 -0.08 4.49 -6.12
N VAL A 128 0.72 3.59 -5.57
CA VAL A 128 0.32 2.80 -4.40
C VAL A 128 1.22 3.09 -3.22
N GLN A 129 0.64 3.14 -2.02
CA GLN A 129 1.41 3.04 -0.79
C GLN A 129 1.47 1.58 -0.33
N SER A 130 2.67 1.10 -0.02
CA SER A 130 2.87 -0.22 0.56
C SER A 130 2.43 -0.22 2.03
N THR A 131 1.37 -0.97 2.33
CA THR A 131 0.81 -1.08 3.68
C THR A 131 1.03 -2.46 4.29
N ASN A 132 1.41 -3.46 3.50
CA ASN A 132 1.50 -4.85 3.95
C ASN A 132 2.65 -5.58 3.24
N THR A 133 2.96 -6.78 3.74
CA THR A 133 3.73 -7.80 3.03
C THR A 133 2.97 -9.11 3.09
N GLY A 134 2.68 -9.69 1.93
CA GLY A 134 2.19 -11.06 1.87
C GLY A 134 3.33 -12.06 2.07
N TYR A 135 3.04 -13.16 2.75
CA TYR A 135 4.04 -14.15 3.16
C TYR A 135 4.59 -14.99 1.99
N ASP A 136 3.90 -14.99 0.86
CA ASP A 136 4.19 -15.72 -0.37
C ASP A 136 4.68 -14.81 -1.50
N LEU A 137 4.77 -13.50 -1.25
CA LEU A 137 5.20 -12.52 -2.24
C LEU A 137 6.73 -12.52 -2.37
N SER A 138 7.22 -12.48 -3.59
CA SER A 138 8.63 -12.34 -3.93
C SER A 138 8.77 -11.74 -5.33
N ASN A 139 9.99 -11.41 -5.78
CA ASN A 139 10.24 -11.01 -7.17
C ASN A 139 9.48 -9.74 -7.62
N ASN A 140 9.53 -8.66 -6.82
CA ASN A 140 8.84 -7.39 -7.10
C ASN A 140 7.32 -7.56 -7.27
N HIS A 141 6.70 -8.33 -6.39
CA HIS A 141 5.27 -8.59 -6.41
C HIS A 141 4.51 -7.54 -5.60
N PHE A 142 3.51 -6.95 -6.23
CA PHE A 142 2.55 -6.03 -5.62
C PHE A 142 1.16 -6.66 -5.63
N ASP A 143 0.68 -7.10 -4.47
CA ASP A 143 -0.69 -7.56 -4.30
C ASP A 143 -1.59 -6.35 -4.04
N ILE A 144 -2.32 -5.91 -5.08
CA ILE A 144 -3.05 -4.65 -5.03
C ILE A 144 -4.29 -4.82 -4.16
N LEU A 145 -4.40 -3.98 -3.13
CA LEU A 145 -5.51 -4.02 -2.19
C LEU A 145 -6.77 -3.47 -2.87
N MET A 146 -7.73 -4.34 -3.14
CA MET A 146 -9.00 -3.97 -3.77
C MET A 146 -10.15 -4.84 -3.24
N PRO A 147 -11.23 -4.24 -2.70
CA PRO A 147 -12.35 -5.03 -2.20
C PRO A 147 -12.93 -5.97 -3.25
N GLY A 148 -13.19 -7.21 -2.84
CA GLY A 148 -13.61 -8.26 -3.78
C GLY A 148 -12.48 -8.83 -4.63
N GLY A 149 -11.20 -8.55 -4.31
CA GLY A 149 -10.03 -9.19 -4.93
C GLY A 149 -9.78 -10.64 -4.48
N GLY A 150 -10.46 -11.08 -3.41
CA GLY A 150 -10.28 -12.40 -2.79
C GLY A 150 -9.57 -12.26 -1.45
N VAL A 151 -9.99 -13.06 -0.47
CA VAL A 151 -9.43 -13.03 0.89
C VAL A 151 -8.08 -13.76 0.97
N GLY A 152 -7.83 -14.68 0.04
CA GLY A 152 -6.58 -15.43 -0.02
C GLY A 152 -6.41 -16.38 1.18
N ALA A 153 -5.22 -16.40 1.76
CA ALA A 153 -4.88 -17.34 2.83
C ALA A 153 -5.64 -17.08 4.13
N PHE A 154 -5.92 -15.83 4.44
CA PHE A 154 -6.61 -15.41 5.67
C PHE A 154 -7.99 -14.86 5.35
N ASP A 155 -8.93 -14.98 6.29
CA ASP A 155 -10.28 -14.43 6.11
C ASP A 155 -10.70 -13.68 7.37
N GLY A 156 -10.24 -12.44 7.46
CA GLY A 156 -10.73 -11.48 8.46
C GLY A 156 -12.13 -10.97 8.10
N CYS A 157 -12.50 -11.01 6.82
CA CYS A 157 -13.76 -10.45 6.33
C CYS A 157 -14.98 -11.21 6.84
N SER A 158 -14.90 -12.53 7.00
CA SER A 158 -15.94 -13.32 7.65
C SER A 158 -16.20 -12.87 9.10
N LYS A 159 -15.18 -12.40 9.82
CA LYS A 159 -15.35 -11.83 11.17
C LYS A 159 -15.86 -10.39 11.14
N GLN A 160 -15.42 -9.60 10.16
CA GLN A 160 -15.80 -8.18 10.06
C GLN A 160 -17.23 -7.97 9.57
N TYR A 161 -17.63 -8.72 8.54
CA TYR A 161 -18.85 -8.50 7.76
C TYR A 161 -19.75 -9.73 7.65
N GLY A 162 -19.39 -10.85 8.28
CA GLY A 162 -20.09 -12.14 8.17
C GLY A 162 -19.73 -12.94 6.92
N SER A 163 -19.31 -12.28 5.84
CA SER A 163 -18.58 -12.79 4.66
C SER A 163 -18.50 -11.65 3.62
N ILE A 164 -17.72 -11.84 2.56
CA ILE A 164 -17.79 -11.03 1.34
C ILE A 164 -17.95 -11.95 0.13
N PRO A 165 -18.63 -11.53 -0.96
CA PRO A 165 -18.82 -12.34 -2.15
C PRO A 165 -17.50 -12.61 -2.90
N GLY A 166 -17.49 -13.70 -3.67
CA GLY A 166 -16.42 -14.05 -4.59
C GLY A 166 -15.60 -15.27 -4.16
N GLU A 167 -14.71 -15.69 -5.06
CA GLU A 167 -13.81 -16.81 -4.84
C GLU A 167 -12.73 -16.46 -3.81
N ARG A 168 -12.21 -17.49 -3.13
CA ARG A 168 -11.15 -17.32 -2.14
C ARG A 168 -9.94 -16.57 -2.72
N TYR A 169 -9.51 -16.95 -3.92
CA TYR A 169 -8.46 -16.27 -4.67
C TYR A 169 -9.06 -15.68 -5.94
N GLY A 170 -8.82 -14.39 -6.19
CA GLY A 170 -9.38 -13.67 -7.35
C GLY A 170 -10.75 -13.02 -7.09
N GLY A 171 -11.47 -13.43 -6.05
CA GLY A 171 -12.65 -12.75 -5.53
C GLY A 171 -13.83 -12.73 -6.48
N VAL A 172 -14.52 -11.59 -6.57
CA VAL A 172 -15.68 -11.45 -7.46
C VAL A 172 -15.27 -11.60 -8.93
N THR A 173 -16.15 -12.16 -9.75
CA THR A 173 -15.95 -12.44 -11.18
C THR A 173 -16.76 -11.54 -12.08
N SER A 174 -17.64 -10.69 -11.53
CA SER A 174 -18.34 -9.64 -12.28
C SER A 174 -18.51 -8.35 -11.48
N ARG A 175 -18.76 -7.26 -12.20
CA ARG A 175 -19.08 -5.94 -11.62
C ARG A 175 -20.33 -5.98 -10.75
N ASP A 176 -21.37 -6.72 -11.17
CA ASP A 176 -22.65 -6.79 -10.47
C ASP A 176 -22.55 -7.45 -9.09
N GLN A 177 -21.57 -8.33 -8.87
CA GLN A 177 -21.31 -8.89 -7.55
C GLN A 177 -20.86 -7.83 -6.53
N CYS A 178 -20.37 -6.66 -6.97
CA CYS A 178 -20.08 -5.55 -6.07
C CYS A 178 -21.33 -5.02 -5.35
N ASP A 179 -22.54 -5.26 -5.86
CA ASP A 179 -23.78 -4.89 -5.15
C ASP A 179 -24.01 -5.69 -3.87
N GLN A 180 -23.37 -6.85 -3.74
CA GLN A 180 -23.44 -7.72 -2.57
C GLN A 180 -22.34 -7.40 -1.54
N MET A 181 -21.39 -6.52 -1.87
CA MET A 181 -20.35 -6.10 -0.93
C MET A 181 -20.93 -5.22 0.19
N PRO A 182 -20.32 -5.22 1.39
CA PRO A 182 -20.60 -4.22 2.42
C PRO A 182 -20.51 -2.80 1.86
N SER A 183 -21.40 -1.90 2.30
CA SER A 183 -21.53 -0.55 1.72
C SER A 183 -20.20 0.22 1.65
N ALA A 184 -19.36 0.09 2.69
CA ALA A 184 -18.05 0.74 2.77
C ALA A 184 -17.04 0.23 1.72
N LEU A 185 -17.27 -0.96 1.15
CA LEU A 185 -16.36 -1.63 0.23
C LEU A 185 -16.82 -1.58 -1.24
N LYS A 186 -18.07 -1.17 -1.50
CA LYS A 186 -18.65 -1.18 -2.85
C LYS A 186 -17.84 -0.35 -3.84
N GLN A 187 -17.43 0.86 -3.48
CA GLN A 187 -16.72 1.76 -4.39
C GLN A 187 -15.35 1.20 -4.81
N GLY A 188 -14.59 0.63 -3.86
CA GLY A 188 -13.34 -0.06 -4.19
C GLY A 188 -13.55 -1.31 -5.05
N CYS A 189 -14.65 -2.04 -4.84
CA CYS A 189 -15.01 -3.15 -5.71
C CYS A 189 -15.36 -2.67 -7.13
N TYR A 190 -16.13 -1.60 -7.27
CA TYR A 190 -16.46 -1.01 -8.57
C TYR A 190 -15.23 -0.50 -9.31
N TRP A 191 -14.27 0.10 -8.60
CA TRP A 191 -12.99 0.55 -9.19
C TRP A 191 -12.28 -0.56 -9.97
N ARG A 192 -12.30 -1.82 -9.48
CA ARG A 192 -11.70 -2.98 -10.14
C ARG A 192 -12.23 -3.16 -11.57
N TRP A 193 -13.51 -2.90 -11.78
CA TRP A 193 -14.18 -3.09 -13.07
C TRP A 193 -14.18 -1.82 -13.91
N ASP A 194 -14.27 -0.66 -13.25
CA ASP A 194 -14.49 0.62 -13.92
C ASP A 194 -13.18 1.24 -14.41
N TRP A 195 -12.21 1.45 -13.52
CA TRP A 195 -10.93 2.05 -13.88
C TRP A 195 -9.89 1.00 -14.24
N PHE A 196 -9.81 -0.07 -13.45
CA PHE A 196 -8.85 -1.16 -13.63
C PHE A 196 -9.29 -2.16 -14.71
N LYS A 197 -10.50 -1.97 -15.27
CA LYS A 197 -11.04 -2.68 -16.44
C LYS A 197 -11.06 -4.21 -16.30
N GLY A 198 -11.21 -4.70 -15.06
CA GLY A 198 -11.23 -6.13 -14.76
C GLY A 198 -9.89 -6.82 -15.08
N SER A 199 -8.77 -6.09 -15.08
CA SER A 199 -7.47 -6.65 -15.41
C SER A 199 -7.10 -7.79 -14.46
N ASP A 200 -6.69 -8.92 -15.04
CA ASP A 200 -6.31 -10.11 -14.30
C ASP A 200 -4.79 -10.17 -14.18
N ASN A 201 -4.28 -9.76 -13.01
CA ASN A 201 -2.85 -9.79 -12.67
C ASN A 201 -1.94 -9.12 -13.72
N PRO A 202 -2.21 -7.86 -14.13
CA PRO A 202 -1.37 -7.18 -15.09
C PRO A 202 0.06 -6.97 -14.56
N ASP A 203 1.02 -7.08 -15.46
CA ASP A 203 2.42 -6.73 -15.20
C ASP A 203 2.58 -5.21 -15.20
N PHE A 204 3.66 -4.72 -14.61
CA PHE A 204 3.98 -3.30 -14.58
C PHE A 204 5.48 -3.05 -14.48
N ASN A 205 5.86 -1.82 -14.83
CA ASN A 205 7.10 -1.21 -14.34
C ASN A 205 6.80 -0.31 -13.15
N PHE A 206 7.69 -0.26 -12.17
CA PHE A 206 7.53 0.57 -10.99
C PHE A 206 8.77 1.42 -10.69
N GLU A 207 8.52 2.55 -10.05
CA GLU A 207 9.52 3.46 -9.51
C GLU A 207 9.05 3.92 -8.12
N GLN A 208 9.96 3.91 -7.14
CA GLN A 208 9.70 4.50 -5.83
C GLN A 208 9.62 6.03 -5.96
N VAL A 209 8.58 6.60 -5.36
CA VAL A 209 8.25 8.01 -5.43
C VAL A 209 7.88 8.51 -4.04
N LYS A 210 7.96 9.83 -3.86
CA LYS A 210 7.40 10.53 -2.71
C LYS A 210 5.90 10.27 -2.66
N CYS A 211 5.39 9.92 -1.49
CA CYS A 211 3.97 9.66 -1.32
C CYS A 211 3.12 10.92 -1.53
N PRO A 212 2.09 10.87 -2.40
CA PRO A 212 1.02 11.86 -2.42
C PRO A 212 0.35 12.00 -1.04
N SER A 213 -0.04 13.22 -0.67
CA SER A 213 -0.67 13.47 0.62
C SER A 213 -2.04 12.80 0.74
N GLU A 214 -2.69 12.52 -0.38
CA GLU A 214 -3.94 11.78 -0.45
C GLU A 214 -3.79 10.36 0.11
N LEU A 215 -2.64 9.70 -0.10
CA LEU A 215 -2.35 8.37 0.45
C LEU A 215 -1.96 8.45 1.94
N THR A 216 -1.04 9.34 2.28
CA THR A 216 -0.53 9.43 3.67
C THR A 216 -1.54 9.99 4.65
N SER A 217 -2.50 10.81 4.19
CA SER A 217 -3.60 11.29 5.04
C SER A 217 -4.59 10.18 5.42
N ILE A 218 -4.77 9.18 4.52
CA ILE A 218 -5.60 8.00 4.77
C ILE A 218 -4.94 7.11 5.82
N THR A 219 -3.68 6.74 5.60
CA THR A 219 -2.98 5.77 6.45
C THR A 219 -2.36 6.38 7.70
N GLY A 220 -2.11 7.69 7.72
CA GLY A 220 -1.33 8.35 8.77
C GLY A 220 0.17 8.00 8.76
N CYS A 221 0.62 7.21 7.78
CA CYS A 221 1.98 6.70 7.72
C CYS A 221 2.79 7.41 6.64
N THR A 222 3.84 8.14 7.04
CA THR A 222 4.81 8.76 6.13
C THR A 222 6.20 8.32 6.54
N ARG A 223 7.03 7.89 5.59
CA ARG A 223 8.41 7.52 5.88
C ARG A 223 9.27 8.73 6.19
N SER A 224 10.26 8.55 7.07
CA SER A 224 11.23 9.62 7.37
C SER A 224 12.12 9.98 6.18
N ASP A 225 12.29 9.06 5.23
CA ASP A 225 13.05 9.25 3.97
C ASP A 225 12.17 9.65 2.77
N ASP A 226 10.86 9.84 2.94
CA ASP A 226 9.91 10.08 1.84
C ASP A 226 10.29 11.31 0.98
N GLY A 227 10.84 12.34 1.63
CA GLY A 227 11.32 13.56 0.97
C GLY A 227 12.57 13.39 0.10
N GLN A 228 13.18 12.20 0.07
CA GLN A 228 14.37 11.90 -0.74
C GLN A 228 14.02 11.35 -2.12
N PHE A 229 12.75 11.01 -2.38
CA PHE A 229 12.29 10.43 -3.64
C PHE A 229 11.60 11.48 -4.54
N PRO A 230 11.59 11.28 -5.87
CA PRO A 230 10.90 12.18 -6.80
C PRO A 230 9.39 12.19 -6.55
N SER A 231 8.72 13.29 -6.90
CA SER A 231 7.24 13.33 -6.83
C SER A 231 6.61 12.35 -7.81
N ALA A 232 5.45 11.82 -7.44
CA ALA A 232 4.69 10.84 -8.22
C ALA A 232 4.09 11.42 -9.51
#